data_AF-A0A920E400-F1
#
_entry.id   AF-A0A920E400-F1
#
_cell.length_a   1.000
_cell.length_b   1.000
_cell.length_c   1.000
_cell.angle_alpha   90.00
_cell.angle_beta   90.00
_cell.angle_gamma   90.00
#
_symmetry.space_group_name_H-M   'P 1'
#
loop_
_entity.id
_entity.type
_entity.pdbx_description
1 polymer ?
#
loop_
_entity_poly.entity_id
_entity_poly.type
_entity_poly.pdbx_seq_one_letter_code
_entity_poly.pdbx_strand_id
1 'polypeptide(L)' 'MNARTERDIIKVRVHDGIVGLLYIGSIALANEYGFNYIYIALAVAILQILSPITKFCPVYTILNKVMPDTEPIQNGK' A
#
# COMPACT_ATOMS: atom_id res chain seq x y z
N MET A 1 8.23 13.09 19.68
CA MET A 1 7.96 11.94 18.80
C MET A 1 7.35 10.86 19.67
N ASN A 2 6.08 10.49 19.47
CA ASN A 2 5.51 9.32 20.16
C ASN A 2 6.26 8.09 19.68
N ALA A 3 6.68 7.23 20.60
CA ALA A 3 7.19 5.91 20.25
C ALA A 3 6.05 5.16 19.54
N ARG A 4 6.22 4.83 18.26
CA ARG A 4 5.28 3.97 17.54
C ARG A 4 5.22 2.61 18.24
N THR A 5 4.02 2.07 18.41
CA THR A 5 3.87 0.74 18.99
C THR A 5 4.42 -0.32 18.02
N GLU A 6 4.77 -1.50 18.52
CA GLU A 6 5.20 -2.63 17.68
C GLU A 6 4.15 -2.95 16.59
N ARG A 7 2.88 -2.84 16.94
CA ARG A 7 1.74 -3.09 16.05
C ARG A 7 1.67 -2.05 14.92
N ASP A 8 1.99 -0.78 15.18
CA ASP A 8 2.06 0.26 14.14
C ASP A 8 3.19 -0.02 13.14
N ILE A 9 4.32 -0.53 13.62
CA ILE A 9 5.44 -0.93 12.76
C ILE A 9 5.02 -2.12 11.87
N ILE A 10 4.32 -3.10 12.43
CA ILE A 10 3.77 -4.22 11.68
C ILE A 10 2.79 -3.72 10.60
N LYS A 11 1.91 -2.76 10.91
CA LYS A 11 0.99 -2.17 9.92
C LYS A 11 1.74 -1.62 8.71
N VAL A 12 2.80 -0.83 8.94
CA VAL A 12 3.61 -0.27 7.83
C VAL A 12 4.28 -1.39 7.03
N ARG A 13 4.84 -2.40 7.69
CA ARG A 13 5.48 -3.54 6.99
C ARG A 13 4.50 -4.35 6.14
N VAL A 14 3.28 -4.56 6.64
CA VAL A 14 2.22 -5.24 5.87
C VAL A 14 1.81 -4.40 4.67
N HIS A 15 1.70 -3.08 4.82
CA HIS A 15 1.46 -2.17 3.70
C HIS A 15 2.55 -2.31 2.63
N ASP A 16 3.82 -2.21 3.02
CA ASP A 16 4.96 -2.32 2.10
C ASP A 16 4.99 -3.70 1.42
N GLY A 17 4.67 -4.76 2.16
CA GLY A 17 4.56 -6.12 1.62
C GLY A 17 3.48 -6.26 0.55
N ILE A 18 2.27 -5.72 0.80
CA ILE A 18 1.16 -5.75 -0.17
C ILE A 18 1.55 -4.97 -1.44
N VAL A 19 2.10 -3.77 -1.27
CA VAL A 19 2.57 -2.94 -2.39
C VAL A 19 3.64 -3.67 -3.20
N GLY A 20 4.63 -4.27 -2.54
CA GLY A 20 5.70 -5.03 -3.19
C GLY A 20 5.17 -6.23 -3.97
N LEU A 21 4.20 -6.97 -3.42
CA LEU A 21 3.54 -8.07 -4.10
C LEU A 21 2.77 -7.61 -5.34
N LEU A 22 2.12 -6.44 -5.31
CA LEU A 22 1.43 -5.90 -6.49
C LEU A 22 2.42 -5.54 -7.61
N TYR A 23 3.59 -4.99 -7.27
CA TYR A 23 4.63 -4.71 -8.25
C TYR A 23 5.22 -5.97 -8.86
N ILE A 24 5.64 -6.92 -8.02
CA ILE A 24 6.22 -8.18 -8.50
C ILE A 24 5.19 -8.99 -9.28
N GLY A 25 3.95 -9.05 -8.80
CA GLY A 25 2.84 -9.68 -9.50
C GLY A 25 2.58 -9.03 -10.86
N SER A 26 2.52 -7.70 -10.93
CA SER A 26 2.35 -6.98 -12.20
C SER A 26 3.44 -7.33 -13.21
N ILE A 27 4.71 -7.37 -12.79
CA ILE A 27 5.84 -7.72 -13.66
C ILE A 27 5.78 -9.19 -14.08
N ALA A 28 5.51 -10.10 -13.14
CA ALA A 28 5.38 -11.52 -13.43
C ALA A 28 4.26 -11.81 -14.43
N LEU A 29 3.08 -11.21 -14.21
CA LEU A 29 1.97 -11.32 -15.17
C LEU A 29 2.31 -10.66 -16.51
N ALA A 30 3.05 -9.54 -16.52
CA ALA A 30 3.44 -8.90 -17.77
C ALA A 30 4.40 -9.79 -18.59
N ASN A 31 5.27 -10.53 -17.90
CA ASN A 31 6.21 -11.46 -18.52
C ASN A 31 5.51 -12.71 -19.09
N GLU A 32 4.47 -13.22 -18.44
CA GLU A 32 3.79 -14.46 -18.84
C GLU A 32 2.60 -14.23 -19.78
N TYR A 33 1.84 -13.15 -19.57
CA TYR A 33 0.57 -12.88 -20.27
C TYR A 33 0.58 -11.57 -21.08
N GLY A 34 1.72 -10.86 -21.13
CA GLY A 34 1.97 -9.70 -21.99
C GLY A 34 1.88 -8.34 -21.30
N PHE A 35 2.36 -7.29 -21.96
CA PHE A 35 2.59 -5.96 -21.37
C PHE A 35 1.36 -5.27 -20.74
N ASN A 36 0.14 -5.70 -21.02
CA ASN A 36 -1.08 -5.13 -20.43
C ASN A 36 -1.07 -5.16 -18.89
N TYR A 37 -0.37 -6.10 -18.26
CA TYR A 37 -0.33 -6.18 -16.81
C TYR A 37 0.57 -5.13 -16.14
N ILE A 38 1.39 -4.40 -16.92
CA ILE A 38 2.20 -3.28 -16.41
C ILE A 38 1.34 -2.13 -15.88
N TYR A 39 0.10 -2.01 -16.36
CA TYR A 39 -0.84 -0.98 -15.90
C TYR A 39 -1.17 -1.11 -14.42
N ILE A 40 -1.05 -2.32 -13.83
CA ILE A 40 -1.21 -2.54 -12.39
C ILE A 40 -0.09 -1.82 -11.64
N ALA A 41 1.18 -2.06 -11.98
CA ALA A 41 2.31 -1.36 -11.40
C ALA A 41 2.21 0.15 -11.59
N LEU A 42 1.79 0.61 -12.77
CA LEU A 42 1.62 2.04 -13.05
C LEU A 42 0.53 2.67 -12.16
N ALA A 43 -0.61 2.01 -12.00
CA ALA A 43 -1.69 2.49 -11.13
C ALA A 43 -1.25 2.55 -9.67
N VAL A 44 -0.54 1.53 -9.18
CA VAL A 44 0.02 1.51 -7.82
C VAL A 44 1.02 2.66 -7.63
N ALA A 45 1.91 2.90 -8.60
CA ALA A 45 2.87 3.99 -8.56
C ALA A 45 2.21 5.37 -8.49
N ILE A 46 1.21 5.62 -9.35
CA ILE A 46 0.44 6.87 -9.34
C ILE A 46 -0.22 7.07 -7.97
N LEU A 47 -0.88 6.03 -7.44
CA LEU A 47 -1.52 6.11 -6.13
C LEU A 47 -0.52 6.40 -5.02
N GLN A 48 0.67 5.79 -5.04
CA GLN A 48 1.71 6.04 -4.04
C GLN A 48 2.22 7.47 -4.08
N ILE A 49 2.44 8.04 -5.27
CA ILE A 49 2.87 9.43 -5.43
C ILE A 49 1.79 10.41 -4.96
N LEU A 50 0.51 10.10 -5.23
CA LEU A 50 -0.61 10.95 -4.82
C LEU A 50 -0.95 10.82 -3.33
N SER A 51 -0.69 9.66 -2.73
CA SER A 51 -1.11 9.34 -1.36
C SER A 51 -0.63 10.30 -0.25
N PRO A 52 0.55 10.95 -0.31
CA PRO A 52 0.97 11.94 0.68
C PRO A 52 0.16 13.23 0.56
N ILE A 53 -0.33 13.55 -0.65
CA ILE A 53 -1.10 14.76 -0.95
C ILE A 53 -2.56 14.54 -0.59
N THR A 54 -3.15 13.44 -1.06
CA THR A 54 -4.56 13.11 -0.83
C THR A 54 -4.81 12.54 0.56
N LYS A 55 -3.74 12.12 1.26
CA LYS A 55 -3.80 11.36 2.51
C LYS A 55 -4.66 10.10 2.40
N PHE A 56 -4.75 9.55 1.18
CA PHE A 56 -5.55 8.38 0.86
C PHE A 56 -4.65 7.33 0.22
N CYS A 57 -4.60 6.16 0.86
CA CYS A 57 -4.06 4.94 0.27
C CYS A 57 -5.10 3.84 0.48
N PRO A 58 -5.56 3.15 -0.58
CA PRO A 58 -6.51 2.04 -0.45
C PRO A 58 -6.03 0.96 0.51
N VAL A 59 -4.72 0.64 0.48
CA VAL A 59 -4.11 -0.37 1.35
C VAL A 59 -4.22 0.05 2.82
N TYR A 60 -3.86 1.29 3.17
CA TYR A 60 -4.01 1.76 4.55
C TYR A 60 -5.48 1.90 4.98
N THR A 61 -6.38 2.21 4.06
CA THR A 61 -7.83 2.22 4.34
C THR A 61 -8.30 0.84 4.80
N ILE A 62 -7.87 -0.22 4.13
CA ILE A 62 -8.17 -1.60 4.51
C ILE A 62 -7.45 -1.97 5.80
N LEU A 63 -6.14 -1.69 5.92
CA LEU A 63 -5.36 -2.02 7.11
C LEU A 63 -5.89 -1.34 8.38
N ASN A 64 -6.38 -0.10 8.30
CA ASN A 64 -7.00 0.57 9.44
C ASN A 64 -8.29 -0.12 9.91
N LYS A 65 -9.00 -0.80 9.01
CA LYS A 65 -10.21 -1.57 9.35
C LYS A 65 -9.87 -2.94 9.94
N VAL A 66 -8.81 -3.60 9.42
CA VAL A 66 -8.38 -4.93 9.86
C VAL A 66 -7.53 -4.88 11.14
N MET A 67 -6.81 -3.78 11.35
CA MET A 67 -5.99 -3.52 12.54
C MET A 67 -6.52 -2.26 13.26
N PRO A 68 -7.71 -2.31 13.88
CA PRO A 68 -8.29 -1.13 14.56
C PRO A 68 -7.53 -0.75 15.84
N ASP A 69 -6.68 -1.65 16.36
CA ASP A 69 -5.86 -1.51 17.57
C ASP A 69 -4.57 -0.70 17.37
N THR A 70 -4.40 -0.05 16.22
CA THR A 70 -3.18 0.67 15.83
C THR A 70 -3.52 2.08 15.37
N GLU A 71 -2.53 2.99 15.41
CA GLU A 71 -2.74 4.37 14.97
C GLU A 71 -3.21 4.40 13.50
N PRO A 72 -4.32 5.11 13.19
CA PRO A 72 -4.81 5.22 11.82
C PRO A 72 -3.83 5.99 10.94
N ILE A 73 -3.38 5.36 9.85
CA ILE A 73 -2.46 5.96 8.87
C ILE A 73 -3.27 6.33 7.61
N GLN A 74 -3.03 7.51 7.02
CA GLN A 74 -3.67 7.97 5.77
C GLN A 74 -5.20 7.79 5.76
N ASN A 75 -5.85 8.39 6.77
CA ASN A 75 -7.30 8.33 7.00
C ASN A 75 -8.04 9.61 6.52
N GLY A 76 -7.45 10.39 5.62
CA GLY A 76 -8.04 11.63 5.10
C GLY A 76 -7.99 12.84 6.04
N LYS A 77 -7.39 12.74 7.23
CA LYS A 77 -7.16 13.87 8.15
C LYS A 77 -5.83 14.55 7.92
#